data_AF-A0A512NC42-F1
#
_entry.id   AF-A0A512NC42-F1
#
_cell.length_a   1.000
_cell.length_b   1.000
_cell.length_c   1.000
_cell.angle_alpha   90.00
_cell.angle_beta   90.00
_cell.angle_gamma   90.00
#
_symmetry.space_group_name_H-M   'P 1'
#
loop_
_entity.id
_entity.type
_entity.pdbx_description
1 polymer ?
#
loop_
_entity_poly.entity_id
_entity_poly.type
_entity_poly.pdbx_seq_one_letter_code
_entity_poly.pdbx_strand_id
1 'polypeptide(L)'
;MWAALLLASFVCTASSFLGRAVLAVQRDEPDDGARGTKSFFHAAGIIEGTETIVAFILFCLFPMAFPWLAGVFALLCFGTAAARVLEAKK
;
A
#
# COMPACT_ATOMS: atom_id res chain seq x y z
N MET A 1 -14.77 9.78 10.90
CA MET A 1 -14.11 8.53 11.31
C MET A 1 -13.66 7.69 10.12
N TRP A 2 -14.57 7.23 9.26
CA TRP A 2 -14.22 6.39 8.08
C TRP A 2 -13.20 7.00 7.12
N ALA A 3 -13.31 8.30 6.82
CA ALA A 3 -12.32 9.01 6.02
C ALA A 3 -10.94 9.08 6.69
N ALA A 4 -10.89 9.20 8.02
CA ALA A 4 -9.63 9.21 8.76
C ALA A 4 -8.98 7.81 8.79
N LEU A 5 -9.78 6.74 8.88
CA LEU A 5 -9.30 5.37 8.76
C LEU A 5 -8.71 5.10 7.36
N LEU A 6 -9.40 5.56 6.32
CA LEU A 6 -8.93 5.45 4.94
C LEU A 6 -7.62 6.23 4.73
N LEU A 7 -7.53 7.45 5.27
CA LEU A 7 -6.30 8.24 5.22
C LEU A 7 -5.15 7.52 5.94
N ALA A 8 -5.41 6.98 7.14
CA ALA A 8 -4.43 6.23 7.91
C ALA A 8 -3.94 4.98 7.16
N SER A 9 -4.80 4.27 6.43
CA SER A 9 -4.40 3.11 5.65
C SER A 9 -3.50 3.47 4.47
N PHE A 10 -3.75 4.60 3.80
CA PHE A 10 -2.85 5.11 2.76
C PHE A 10 -1.49 5.51 3.32
N VAL A 11 -1.46 6.24 4.44
CA VAL A 11 -0.21 6.62 5.11
C VAL A 11 0.56 5.37 5.55
N CYS A 12 -0.10 4.39 6.15
CA CYS A 12 0.52 3.12 6.56
C CYS A 12 1.16 2.39 5.37
N THR A 13 0.45 2.32 4.24
CA THR A 13 0.96 1.71 3.01
C THR A 13 2.20 2.45 2.52
N ALA A 14 2.15 3.78 2.40
CA ALA A 14 3.30 4.59 1.97
C ALA A 14 4.51 4.46 2.92
N SER A 15 4.27 4.48 4.24
CA SER A 15 5.33 4.28 5.24
C SER A 15 5.98 2.89 5.14
N SER A 16 5.20 1.84 4.87
CA SER A 16 5.73 0.48 4.71
C SER A 16 6.66 0.35 3.49
N PHE A 17 6.34 1.03 2.38
CA PHE A 17 7.21 1.11 1.20
C PHE A 17 8.52 1.82 1.53
N LEU A 18 8.46 2.99 2.19
CA LEU A 18 9.66 3.75 2.56
C LEU A 18 10.53 2.95 3.54
N GLY A 19 9.91 2.29 4.52
CA GLY A 19 10.62 1.44 5.49
C GLY A 19 11.38 0.29 4.82
N ARG A 20 10.78 -0.40 3.83
CA ARG A 20 11.47 -1.43 3.04
C ARG A 20 12.66 -0.88 2.26
N ALA A 21 12.49 0.29 1.62
CA ALA A 21 13.58 0.91 0.86
C ALA A 21 14.76 1.26 1.76
N VAL A 22 14.51 1.83 2.94
CA VAL A 22 15.55 2.13 3.94
C VAL A 22 16.24 0.86 4.44
N LEU A 23 15.48 -0.20 4.73
CA LEU A 23 16.06 -1.48 5.19
C LEU A 23 16.92 -2.15 4.12
N ALA A 24 16.50 -2.11 2.86
CA ALA A 24 17.28 -2.70 1.77
C ALA A 24 18.62 -1.99 1.58
N VAL A 25 18.65 -0.65 1.69
CA VAL A 25 19.90 0.13 1.68
C VAL A 25 20.78 -0.20 2.90
N GLN A 26 20.20 -0.35 4.10
CA GLN A 26 20.99 -0.69 5.30
C GLN A 26 21.57 -2.11 5.27
N ARG A 27 20.94 -3.04 4.56
CA ARG A 27 21.38 -4.44 4.47
C ARG A 27 22.34 -4.71 3.32
N ASP A 28 22.72 -3.69 2.54
CA ASP A 28 23.50 -3.82 1.31
C ASP A 28 22.89 -4.91 0.38
N GLU A 29 21.55 -5.00 0.37
CA GLU A 29 20.83 -5.98 -0.47
C GLU A 29 21.20 -5.68 -1.94
N PRO A 30 21.88 -6.62 -2.64
CA PRO A 30 22.31 -6.37 -4.01
C PRO A 30 21.08 -6.18 -4.90
N ASP A 31 21.12 -5.16 -5.76
CA ASP A 31 20.10 -4.95 -6.77
C ASP A 31 20.23 -6.09 -7.81
N ASP A 32 19.51 -7.19 -7.58
CA ASP A 32 19.65 -8.45 -8.32
C ASP A 32 19.19 -8.35 -9.79
N GLY A 33 18.74 -7.18 -10.24
CA GLY A 33 18.27 -6.94 -11.60
C GLY A 33 16.99 -7.67 -11.96
N ALA A 34 16.46 -8.56 -11.11
CA ALA A 34 15.19 -9.24 -11.33
C ALA A 34 13.98 -8.29 -11.20
N ARG A 35 14.18 -7.11 -10.59
CA ARG A 35 13.17 -6.07 -10.39
C ARG A 35 13.27 -4.84 -11.30
N GLY A 36 14.21 -4.85 -12.25
CA GLY A 36 14.32 -3.85 -13.32
C GLY A 36 14.92 -2.51 -12.87
N THR A 37 15.59 -1.82 -13.80
CA THR A 37 16.38 -0.59 -13.63
C THR A 37 15.57 0.67 -13.23
N LYS A 38 14.41 0.51 -12.61
CA LYS A 38 13.64 1.62 -12.04
C LYS A 38 13.84 1.62 -10.52
N SER A 39 14.63 2.60 -10.07
CA SER A 39 15.10 3.01 -8.73
C SER A 39 14.15 2.91 -7.51
N PHE A 40 12.97 2.29 -7.61
CA PHE A 40 12.13 2.00 -6.46
C PHE A 40 12.01 0.50 -6.34
N PHE A 41 12.48 -0.07 -5.23
CA PHE A 41 12.15 -1.43 -4.81
C PHE A 41 10.65 -1.68 -5.04
N HIS A 42 10.31 -2.29 -6.18
CA HIS A 42 8.94 -2.37 -6.65
C HIS A 42 8.23 -3.42 -5.81
N ALA A 43 7.63 -2.97 -4.72
CA ALA A 43 6.94 -3.87 -3.82
C ALA A 43 5.51 -4.05 -4.36
N ALA A 44 5.23 -5.26 -4.84
CA ALA A 44 3.94 -5.68 -5.39
C ALA A 44 2.89 -5.76 -4.28
N GLY A 45 1.71 -5.17 -4.49
CA GLY A 45 0.66 -5.05 -3.47
C GLY A 45 -0.65 -5.66 -3.96
N ILE A 46 -1.55 -5.97 -3.02
CA ILE A 46 -2.89 -6.47 -3.35
C ILE A 46 -3.74 -5.34 -3.98
N ILE A 47 -3.41 -4.09 -3.66
CA ILE A 47 -4.04 -2.89 -4.20
C ILE A 47 -2.99 -2.13 -5.02
N GLU A 48 -3.22 -2.01 -6.32
CA GLU A 48 -2.45 -1.16 -7.22
C GLU A 48 -3.18 0.18 -7.48
N GLY A 49 -2.59 1.00 -8.36
CA GLY A 49 -3.14 2.31 -8.73
C GLY A 49 -4.54 2.20 -9.36
N THR A 50 -4.78 1.15 -10.15
CA THR A 50 -6.06 0.96 -10.83
C THR A 50 -7.19 0.68 -9.85
N GLU A 51 -7.03 -0.25 -8.89
CA GLU A 51 -8.07 -0.49 -7.89
C GLU A 51 -8.31 0.73 -7.00
N THR A 52 -7.27 1.50 -6.72
CA THR A 52 -7.38 2.75 -5.94
C THR A 52 -8.23 3.79 -6.66
N ILE A 53 -8.01 3.98 -7.96
CA ILE A 53 -8.82 4.91 -8.78
C ILE A 53 -10.28 4.45 -8.85
N VAL A 54 -10.51 3.15 -9.07
CA VAL A 54 -11.87 2.58 -9.08
C VAL A 54 -12.55 2.79 -7.73
N ALA A 55 -11.86 2.61 -6.61
CA ALA A 55 -12.41 2.87 -5.28
C ALA A 55 -12.79 4.35 -5.09
N PHE A 56 -11.96 5.29 -5.54
CA PHE A 56 -12.30 6.72 -5.50
C PHE A 56 -13.53 7.05 -6.35
N ILE A 57 -13.65 6.48 -7.54
CA ILE A 57 -14.84 6.65 -8.39
C ILE A 57 -16.08 6.12 -7.65
N LEU A 58 -15.99 4.95 -7.01
CA LEU A 58 -17.10 4.38 -6.23
C LEU A 58 -17.48 5.25 -5.02
N PHE A 59 -16.51 5.85 -4.33
CA PHE A 59 -16.80 6.79 -3.23
C PHE A 59 -17.59 8.01 -3.72
N CYS A 60 -17.29 8.50 -4.93
CA CYS A 60 -18.01 9.62 -5.54
C CYS A 60 -19.42 9.24 -6.02
N LEU A 61 -19.58 8.04 -6.59
CA LEU A 61 -20.88 7.58 -7.11
C LEU A 61 -21.84 7.13 -6.00
N PHE A 62 -21.33 6.57 -4.89
CA PHE A 62 -22.14 6.00 -3.81
C PHE A 62 -21.80 6.61 -2.44
N PRO A 63 -22.10 7.90 -2.21
CA PRO A 63 -21.74 8.58 -0.97
C PRO A 63 -22.40 7.97 0.27
N MET A 64 -23.60 7.39 0.15
CA MET A 64 -24.27 6.68 1.26
C MET A 64 -23.55 5.40 1.68
N ALA A 65 -22.88 4.71 0.75
CA ALA A 65 -22.14 3.47 1.02
C ALA A 65 -20.68 3.73 1.45
N PHE A 66 -20.27 5.00 1.53
CA PHE A 66 -18.90 5.39 1.85
C PHE A 66 -18.31 4.70 3.10
N PRO A 67 -19.02 4.61 4.25
CA PRO A 67 -18.50 3.91 5.42
C PRO A 67 -18.06 2.48 5.14
N TRP A 68 -18.87 1.73 4.40
CA TRP A 68 -18.59 0.33 4.06
C TRP A 68 -17.44 0.22 3.07
N LEU A 69 -17.50 1.00 1.99
CA LEU A 69 -16.47 1.00 0.95
C LEU A 69 -15.10 1.42 1.53
N ALA A 70 -15.06 2.47 2.36
CA ALA A 70 -13.85 2.93 3.02
C ALA A 70 -13.29 1.89 4.01
N GLY A 71 -14.16 1.22 4.77
CA GLY A 71 -13.74 0.17 5.71
C GLY A 71 -13.10 -1.04 5.01
N VAL A 72 -13.74 -1.53 3.94
CA VAL A 72 -13.20 -2.65 3.14
C VAL A 72 -11.88 -2.26 2.49
N PHE A 73 -11.81 -1.08 1.86
CA PHE A 73 -10.59 -0.62 1.21
C PHE A 73 -9.44 -0.42 2.21
N ALA A 74 -9.72 0.13 3.38
CA ALA A 74 -8.72 0.29 4.44
C ALA A 74 -8.17 -1.05 4.92
N LEU A 75 -9.01 -2.09 5.07
CA LEU A 75 -8.57 -3.44 5.41
C LEU A 75 -7.62 -4.02 4.36
N LEU A 76 -7.91 -3.85 3.07
CA LEU A 76 -7.06 -4.31 1.98
C LEU A 76 -5.70 -3.59 1.96
N CYS A 77 -5.70 -2.27 2.20
CA CYS A 77 -4.47 -1.49 2.33
C CYS A 77 -3.63 -1.94 3.53
N PHE A 78 -4.23 -2.15 4.71
CA PHE A 78 -3.51 -2.64 5.88
C PHE A 78 -2.96 -4.06 5.66
N GLY A 79 -3.72 -4.94 5.01
CA GLY A 79 -3.26 -6.28 4.62
C GLY A 79 -2.02 -6.22 3.72
N THR A 80 -2.02 -5.29 2.75
CA THR A 80 -0.86 -5.04 1.88
C THR A 80 0.34 -4.56 2.69
N ALA A 81 0.16 -3.56 3.56
CA ALA A 81 1.24 -3.03 4.40
C ALA A 81 1.82 -4.11 5.33
N ALA A 82 0.97 -4.95 5.93
CA ALA A 82 1.39 -6.07 6.77
C ALA A 82 2.22 -7.10 5.99
N ALA A 83 1.81 -7.48 4.77
CA ALA A 83 2.56 -8.38 3.91
C ALA A 83 3.99 -7.87 3.66
N ARG A 84 4.15 -6.57 3.40
CA ARG A 84 5.48 -5.96 3.20
C ARG A 84 6.35 -5.98 4.43
N VAL A 85 5.76 -5.73 5.60
CA VAL A 85 6.50 -5.77 6.87
C VAL A 85 6.95 -7.21 7.17
N LEU A 86 6.12 -8.21 6.86
CA LEU A 86 6.48 -9.62 7.00
C LEU A 86 7.60 -10.04 6.04
N GLU A 87 7.54 -9.59 4.78
CA GLU A 87 8.63 -9.78 3.81
C GLU A 87 9.93 -9.10 4.27
N ALA A 88 9.85 -7.92 4.89
CA ALA A 88 11.01 -7.20 5.42
C ALA A 88 11.72 -7.91 6.58
N LYS A 89 10.96 -8.71 7.35
CA LYS A 89 11.48 -9.43 8.51
C LYS A 89 12.24 -10.70 8.14
N LYS A 90 11.98 -11.26 6.95
CA LYS A 90 12.83 -12.30 6.37
C LYS A 90 14.17 -11.71 5.94
#